data_AF-A0AA86T705-F1
#
_entry.id   AF-A0AA86T705-F1
#
_cell.length_a   1.000
_cell.length_b   1.000
_cell.length_c   1.000
_cell.angle_alpha   90.00
_cell.angle_beta   90.00
_cell.angle_gamma   90.00
#
_symmetry.space_group_name_H-M   'P 1'
#
loop_
_entity.id
_entity.type
_entity.pdbx_description
1 polymer ?
#
loop_
_entity_poly.entity_id
_entity_poly.type
_entity_poly.pdbx_seq_one_letter_code
_entity_poly.pdbx_strand_id
1 'polypeptide(L)'
;MRKYPSTSGDLFQYGRSLPALLHELRGDSLQVELARLEWACHEVSQAADSPPFAIEDLEILASTDPSRVTFILKPAARLLRFSLPVHRVWLALQPDAPADIVVDLPLPEEETRIVVTRIEGKVRPAALAALDSRLLEAMAERKTVAEVEQMAIESDPAFDVIRFLASILDLNLLAGVAVEVPA
;
A
#
# COMPACT_ATOMS: atom_id res chain seq x y z
N MET A 1 -22.88 9.85 19.38
CA MET A 1 -21.52 10.32 19.04
C MET A 1 -20.80 10.99 20.23
N ARG A 2 -20.71 10.34 21.40
CA ARG A 2 -20.13 10.94 22.61
C ARG A 2 -18.70 10.47 22.93
N LYS A 3 -18.27 9.36 22.31
CA LYS A 3 -17.00 8.66 22.61
C LYS A 3 -15.85 9.02 21.63
N TYR A 4 -16.19 9.47 20.42
CA TYR A 4 -15.24 10.01 19.43
C TYR A 4 -15.80 11.32 18.85
N PRO A 5 -15.73 12.44 19.59
CA PRO A 5 -16.11 13.74 19.05
C PRO A 5 -15.18 14.10 17.88
N SER A 6 -15.69 14.80 16.86
CA SER A 6 -14.82 15.36 15.82
C SER A 6 -13.88 16.35 16.49
N THR A 7 -12.59 16.04 16.49
CA THR A 7 -11.55 16.91 17.08
C THR A 7 -11.06 17.97 16.09
N SER A 8 -11.53 17.92 14.86
CA SER A 8 -11.22 18.86 13.78
C SER A 8 -12.50 19.33 13.10
N GLY A 9 -12.52 20.60 12.66
CA GLY A 9 -13.54 21.14 11.76
C GLY A 9 -13.33 20.73 10.31
N ASP A 10 -12.24 20.01 10.03
CA ASP A 10 -11.92 19.45 8.74
C ASP A 10 -12.75 18.18 8.49
N LEU A 11 -13.72 18.26 7.56
CA LEU A 11 -14.52 17.11 7.13
C LEU A 11 -13.66 15.98 6.55
N PHE A 12 -12.45 16.26 6.06
CA PHE A 12 -11.55 15.23 5.55
C PHE A 12 -10.98 14.32 6.65
N GLN A 13 -11.08 14.69 7.92
CA GLN A 13 -10.65 13.84 9.03
C GLN A 13 -11.80 13.04 9.64
N TYR A 14 -13.03 13.33 9.21
CA TYR A 14 -14.23 12.65 9.66
C TYR A 14 -14.29 11.23 9.07
N GLY A 15 -14.24 10.21 9.93
CA GLY A 15 -14.20 8.79 9.53
C GLY A 15 -12.99 8.03 10.05
N ARG A 16 -11.91 8.72 10.47
CA ARG A 16 -10.68 8.09 10.99
C ARG A 16 -10.92 7.09 12.11
N SER A 17 -11.85 7.43 13.01
CA SER A 17 -12.18 6.60 14.17
C SER A 17 -13.24 5.54 13.89
N LEU A 18 -13.81 5.49 12.68
CA LEU A 18 -14.88 4.55 12.32
C LEU A 18 -14.45 3.08 12.49
N PRO A 19 -13.25 2.64 12.03
CA PRO A 19 -12.86 1.24 12.22
C PRO A 19 -12.72 0.86 13.69
N ALA A 20 -12.14 1.75 14.51
CA ALA A 20 -12.01 1.54 15.95
C ALA A 20 -13.37 1.47 16.63
N LEU A 21 -14.31 2.36 16.25
CA LEU A 21 -15.68 2.34 16.75
C LEU A 21 -16.40 1.04 16.38
N LEU A 22 -16.29 0.57 15.12
CA LEU A 22 -16.90 -0.69 14.70
C LEU A 22 -16.36 -1.88 15.49
N HIS A 23 -15.05 -1.91 15.73
CA HIS A 23 -14.43 -2.93 16.56
C HIS A 23 -14.97 -2.90 18.00
N GLU A 24 -15.07 -1.71 18.61
CA GLU A 24 -15.66 -1.55 19.96
C GLU A 24 -17.13 -1.96 20.03
N LEU A 25 -17.89 -1.73 18.96
CA LEU A 25 -19.29 -2.11 18.84
C LEU A 25 -19.50 -3.60 18.49
N ARG A 26 -18.42 -4.39 18.43
CA ARG A 26 -18.43 -5.80 18.00
C ARG A 26 -19.02 -5.99 16.59
N GLY A 27 -18.74 -5.05 15.69
CA GLY A 27 -18.97 -5.23 14.27
C GLY A 27 -18.26 -6.49 13.78
N ASP A 28 -18.81 -7.13 12.74
CA ASP A 28 -18.17 -8.29 12.14
C ASP A 28 -16.78 -7.91 11.55
N SER A 29 -15.89 -8.89 11.42
CA SER A 29 -14.52 -8.67 10.93
C SER A 29 -14.51 -8.01 9.55
N LEU A 30 -15.48 -8.35 8.70
CA LEU A 30 -15.61 -7.79 7.36
C LEU A 30 -15.84 -6.27 7.41
N GLN A 31 -16.79 -5.80 8.21
CA GLN A 31 -17.11 -4.37 8.34
C GLN A 31 -15.93 -3.59 8.90
N VAL A 32 -15.24 -4.13 9.91
CA VAL A 32 -14.06 -3.48 10.50
C VAL A 32 -12.93 -3.37 9.48
N GLU A 33 -12.65 -4.44 8.75
CA GLU A 33 -11.59 -4.45 7.73
C GLU A 33 -11.94 -3.60 6.51
N LEU A 34 -13.21 -3.56 6.11
CA LEU A 34 -13.67 -2.72 5.00
C LEU A 34 -13.52 -1.24 5.36
N ALA A 35 -13.93 -0.85 6.56
CA ALA A 35 -13.76 0.51 7.04
C ALA A 35 -12.27 0.93 7.11
N ARG A 36 -11.37 0.01 7.48
CA ARG A 36 -9.91 0.25 7.44
C ARG A 36 -9.42 0.50 6.01
N LEU A 37 -9.88 -0.30 5.05
CA LEU A 37 -9.51 -0.13 3.64
C LEU A 37 -10.08 1.17 3.05
N GLU A 38 -11.35 1.47 3.30
CA GLU A 38 -12.00 2.71 2.87
C GLU A 38 -11.30 3.95 3.43
N TRP A 39 -10.93 3.90 4.72
CA TRP A 39 -10.19 5.00 5.33
C TRP A 39 -8.82 5.21 4.66
N ALA A 40 -8.08 4.14 4.39
CA ALA A 40 -6.81 4.26 3.68
C ALA A 40 -6.99 4.80 2.25
N CYS A 41 -8.05 4.41 1.55
CA CYS A 41 -8.40 4.97 0.25
C CYS A 41 -8.67 6.47 0.33
N HIS A 42 -9.42 6.89 1.34
CA HIS A 42 -9.66 8.30 1.61
C HIS A 42 -8.36 9.06 1.90
N GLU A 43 -7.49 8.56 2.78
CA GLU A 43 -6.17 9.18 3.04
C GLU A 43 -5.33 9.33 1.77
N VAL A 44 -5.27 8.28 0.95
CA VAL A 44 -4.52 8.30 -0.30
C VAL A 44 -5.10 9.30 -1.30
N SER A 45 -6.42 9.48 -1.35
CA SER A 45 -7.08 10.48 -2.22
C SER A 45 -6.70 11.92 -1.87
N GLN A 46 -6.54 12.22 -0.57
CA GLN A 46 -6.27 13.56 -0.05
C GLN A 46 -4.78 13.87 0.10
N ALA A 47 -3.91 12.86 0.00
CA ALA A 47 -2.48 13.06 0.13
C ALA A 47 -1.95 14.03 -0.94
N ALA A 48 -0.91 14.79 -0.60
CA ALA A 48 -0.22 15.63 -1.57
C ALA A 48 0.45 14.78 -2.65
N ASP A 49 0.48 15.29 -3.88
CA ASP A 49 1.22 14.65 -4.96
C ASP A 49 2.71 14.64 -4.65
N SER A 50 3.39 13.61 -5.16
CA SER A 50 4.85 13.48 -5.08
C SER A 50 5.42 13.37 -6.49
N PRO A 51 6.65 13.86 -6.72
CA PRO A 51 7.30 13.75 -8.02
C PRO A 51 7.28 12.30 -8.52
N PRO A 52 7.11 12.09 -9.84
CA PRO A 52 7.25 10.76 -10.42
C PRO A 52 8.70 10.29 -10.32
N PHE A 53 8.86 8.98 -10.27
CA PHE A 53 10.17 8.33 -10.43
C PHE A 53 10.79 8.74 -11.78
N ALA A 54 12.01 9.25 -11.76
CA ALA A 54 12.65 9.89 -12.90
C ALA A 54 13.72 9.01 -13.55
N ILE A 55 14.20 9.40 -14.73
CA ILE A 55 15.26 8.64 -15.43
C ILE A 55 16.56 8.70 -14.63
N GLU A 56 16.82 9.83 -13.97
CA GLU A 56 17.98 10.04 -13.12
C GLU A 56 18.01 9.06 -11.94
N ASP A 57 16.85 8.64 -11.42
CA ASP A 57 16.76 7.61 -10.38
C ASP A 57 17.21 6.23 -10.89
N LEU A 58 16.92 5.90 -12.16
CA LEU A 58 17.41 4.68 -12.81
C LEU A 58 18.93 4.72 -13.00
N GLU A 59 19.47 5.87 -13.38
CA GLU A 59 20.92 6.05 -13.54
C GLU A 59 21.64 5.86 -12.21
N ILE A 60 21.07 6.36 -11.11
CA ILE A 60 21.62 6.16 -9.76
C ILE A 60 21.62 4.66 -9.40
N LEU A 61 20.50 3.96 -9.62
CA LEU A 61 20.41 2.51 -9.37
C LEU A 61 21.42 1.70 -10.19
N ALA A 62 21.70 2.11 -11.43
CA ALA A 62 22.61 1.39 -12.32
C ALA A 62 24.09 1.68 -12.05
N SER A 63 24.43 2.88 -11.56
CA SER A 63 25.82 3.35 -11.45
C SER A 63 26.36 3.39 -10.02
N THR A 64 25.50 3.28 -9.01
CA THR A 64 25.89 3.36 -7.60
C THR A 64 25.89 1.97 -6.95
N ASP A 65 26.80 1.76 -6.00
CA ASP A 65 26.82 0.56 -5.16
C ASP A 65 25.44 0.36 -4.50
N PRO A 66 24.74 -0.77 -4.74
CA PRO A 66 23.41 -1.04 -4.17
C PRO A 66 23.36 -1.01 -2.64
N SER A 67 24.49 -1.22 -1.96
CA SER A 67 24.60 -1.10 -0.50
C SER A 67 24.52 0.34 0.01
N ARG A 68 24.56 1.33 -0.90
CA ARG A 68 24.48 2.76 -0.59
C ARG A 68 23.24 3.42 -1.15
N VAL A 69 22.37 2.68 -1.83
CA VAL A 69 21.16 3.23 -2.43
C VAL A 69 19.95 2.74 -1.64
N THR A 70 18.99 3.62 -1.37
CA THR A 70 17.72 3.28 -0.73
C THR A 70 16.57 3.74 -1.62
N PHE A 71 15.51 2.95 -1.71
CA PHE A 71 14.31 3.35 -2.43
C PHE A 71 13.50 4.38 -1.63
N ILE A 72 12.87 5.33 -2.33
CA ILE A 72 11.90 6.25 -1.76
C ILE A 72 10.51 5.86 -2.26
N LEU A 73 9.68 5.33 -1.37
CA LEU A 73 8.27 5.09 -1.68
C LEU A 73 7.48 6.41 -1.66
N LYS A 74 6.40 6.48 -2.42
CA LYS A 74 5.47 7.62 -2.36
C LYS A 74 4.88 7.74 -0.95
N PRO A 75 4.97 8.91 -0.29
CA PRO A 75 4.40 9.13 1.04
C PRO A 75 2.88 8.88 1.12
N ALA A 76 2.19 9.00 -0.01
CA ALA A 76 0.76 8.74 -0.12
C ALA A 76 0.40 7.25 -0.09
N ALA A 77 1.34 6.33 -0.38
CA ALA A 77 1.06 4.90 -0.40
C ALA A 77 0.75 4.38 1.02
N ARG A 78 -0.17 3.41 1.12
CA ARG A 78 -0.51 2.73 2.37
C ARG A 78 -0.38 1.23 2.18
N LEU A 79 0.44 0.59 3.01
CA LEU A 79 0.57 -0.87 3.07
C LEU A 79 -0.31 -1.37 4.23
N LEU A 80 -1.19 -2.32 3.94
CA LEU A 80 -2.19 -2.81 4.86
C LEU A 80 -2.24 -4.33 4.83
N ARG A 81 -2.60 -4.91 5.98
CA ARG A 81 -2.82 -6.34 6.17
C ARG A 81 -4.22 -6.58 6.71
N PHE A 82 -4.88 -7.57 6.12
CA PHE A 82 -6.25 -7.98 6.42
C PHE A 82 -6.32 -9.49 6.59
N SER A 83 -7.21 -9.96 7.46
CA SER A 83 -7.49 -11.38 7.68
C SER A 83 -8.49 -11.96 6.68
N LEU A 84 -9.19 -11.08 5.95
CA LEU A 84 -10.11 -11.44 4.87
C LEU A 84 -9.68 -10.74 3.57
N PRO A 85 -10.07 -11.27 2.39
CA PRO A 85 -9.86 -10.62 1.09
C PRO A 85 -10.83 -9.45 0.87
N VAL A 86 -10.84 -8.48 1.78
CA VAL A 86 -11.80 -7.39 1.84
C VAL A 86 -11.76 -6.46 0.63
N HIS A 87 -10.62 -6.41 -0.07
CA HIS A 87 -10.48 -5.69 -1.34
C HIS A 87 -11.47 -6.17 -2.41
N ARG A 88 -11.90 -7.44 -2.39
CA ARG A 88 -12.93 -7.97 -3.32
C ARG A 88 -14.28 -7.28 -3.11
N VAL A 89 -14.68 -7.08 -1.85
CA VAL A 89 -15.90 -6.36 -1.49
C VAL A 89 -15.77 -4.89 -1.84
N TRP A 90 -14.64 -4.26 -1.52
CA TRP A 90 -14.41 -2.85 -1.85
C TRP A 90 -14.52 -2.59 -3.36
N LEU A 91 -13.93 -3.46 -4.19
CA LEU A 91 -14.00 -3.35 -5.65
C LEU A 91 -15.44 -3.47 -6.17
N ALA A 92 -16.24 -4.38 -5.61
CA ALA A 92 -17.65 -4.55 -5.97
C ALA A 92 -18.55 -3.37 -5.57
N LEU A 93 -18.11 -2.56 -4.60
CA LEU A 93 -18.83 -1.37 -4.15
C LEU A 93 -18.46 -0.09 -4.93
N GLN A 94 -17.51 -0.16 -5.88
CA GLN A 94 -17.12 1.02 -6.64
C GLN A 94 -18.20 1.44 -7.65
N PRO A 95 -18.36 2.74 -7.93
CA PRO A 95 -19.37 3.23 -8.87
C PRO A 95 -19.23 2.66 -10.29
N ASP A 96 -18.02 2.31 -10.69
CA ASP A 96 -17.64 1.76 -11.99
C ASP A 96 -17.50 0.23 -12.00
N ALA A 97 -17.88 -0.44 -10.91
CA ALA A 97 -17.86 -1.90 -10.83
C ALA A 97 -18.81 -2.53 -11.87
N PRO A 98 -18.40 -3.62 -12.55
CA PRO A 98 -19.29 -4.36 -13.44
C PRO A 98 -20.56 -4.83 -12.69
N ALA A 99 -21.72 -4.72 -13.32
CA ALA A 99 -22.99 -5.09 -12.71
C ALA A 99 -23.12 -6.59 -12.40
N ASP A 100 -22.29 -7.42 -13.03
CA ASP A 100 -22.21 -8.87 -12.86
C ASP A 100 -21.10 -9.31 -11.90
N ILE A 101 -20.44 -8.39 -11.20
CA ILE A 101 -19.46 -8.76 -10.18
C ILE A 101 -20.16 -9.51 -9.03
N VAL A 102 -19.73 -10.74 -8.78
CA VAL A 102 -20.23 -11.56 -7.69
C VAL A 102 -19.14 -11.69 -6.64
N VAL A 103 -19.48 -11.37 -5.40
CA VAL A 103 -18.62 -11.63 -4.23
C VAL A 103 -19.30 -12.65 -3.36
N ASP A 104 -18.72 -13.85 -3.29
CA ASP A 104 -19.23 -14.92 -2.45
C ASP A 104 -19.04 -14.56 -0.97
N LEU A 105 -20.14 -14.58 -0.22
CA LEU A 105 -20.16 -14.36 1.22
C LEU A 105 -20.59 -15.64 1.95
N PRO A 106 -19.99 -15.96 3.11
CA PRO A 106 -18.92 -15.21 3.77
C PRO A 106 -17.59 -15.28 3.02
N LEU A 107 -16.77 -14.24 3.14
CA LEU A 107 -15.41 -14.27 2.60
C LEU A 107 -14.61 -15.39 3.29
N PRO A 108 -13.68 -16.06 2.58
CA PRO A 108 -12.78 -17.01 3.20
C PRO A 108 -11.83 -16.32 4.18
N GLU A 109 -11.43 -17.04 5.22
CA GLU A 109 -10.33 -16.65 6.11
C GLU A 109 -9.00 -16.78 5.34
N GLU A 110 -8.65 -15.71 4.63
CA GLU A 110 -7.48 -15.63 3.75
C GLU A 110 -6.78 -14.30 4.04
N GLU A 111 -5.56 -14.37 4.58
CA GLU A 111 -4.76 -13.17 4.84
C GLU A 111 -4.42 -12.49 3.51
N THR A 112 -4.78 -11.22 3.37
CA THR A 112 -4.43 -10.41 2.20
C THR A 112 -3.59 -9.21 2.58
N ARG A 113 -2.60 -8.92 1.74
CA ARG A 113 -1.75 -7.73 1.84
C ARG A 113 -2.11 -6.80 0.71
N ILE A 114 -2.47 -5.58 1.04
CA ILE A 114 -2.98 -4.59 0.09
C ILE A 114 -2.08 -3.37 0.14
N VAL A 115 -1.68 -2.88 -1.02
CA VAL A 115 -1.19 -1.52 -1.17
C VAL A 115 -2.31 -0.63 -1.71
N VAL A 116 -2.49 0.52 -1.10
CA VAL A 116 -3.36 1.58 -1.62
C VAL A 116 -2.48 2.69 -2.14
N THR A 117 -2.65 3.02 -3.42
CA THR A 117 -1.83 4.02 -4.13
C THR A 117 -2.71 4.86 -5.05
N ARG A 118 -2.10 5.82 -5.75
CA ARG A 118 -2.77 6.66 -6.76
C ARG A 118 -2.12 6.46 -8.13
N ILE A 119 -2.93 6.10 -9.11
CA ILE A 119 -2.53 6.01 -10.52
C ILE A 119 -3.41 6.98 -11.29
N GLU A 120 -2.80 7.93 -12.01
CA GLU A 120 -3.51 8.95 -12.79
C GLU A 120 -4.63 9.69 -12.00
N GLY A 121 -4.34 10.05 -10.75
CA GLY A 121 -5.30 10.74 -9.89
C GLY A 121 -6.36 9.85 -9.24
N LYS A 122 -6.45 8.56 -9.60
CA LYS A 122 -7.43 7.62 -9.04
C LYS A 122 -6.81 6.74 -7.97
N VAL A 123 -7.54 6.57 -6.86
CA VAL A 123 -7.15 5.64 -5.79
C VAL A 123 -7.28 4.21 -6.28
N ARG A 124 -6.25 3.42 -6.04
CA ARG A 124 -6.19 2.02 -6.44
C ARG A 124 -5.66 1.15 -5.30
N PRO A 125 -6.53 0.33 -4.69
CA PRO A 125 -6.10 -0.82 -3.90
C PRO A 125 -5.60 -1.94 -4.83
N ALA A 126 -4.46 -2.55 -4.49
CA ALA A 126 -3.91 -3.69 -5.21
C ALA A 126 -3.44 -4.75 -4.21
N ALA A 127 -3.78 -6.01 -4.47
CA ALA A 127 -3.28 -7.13 -3.70
C ALA A 127 -1.82 -7.40 -4.03
N LEU A 128 -1.04 -7.74 -3.00
CA LEU A 128 0.38 -8.03 -3.08
C LEU A 128 0.64 -9.48 -2.67
N ALA A 129 1.61 -10.10 -3.35
CA ALA A 129 2.20 -11.33 -2.84
C ALA A 129 2.84 -11.08 -1.46
N ALA A 130 2.94 -12.13 -0.64
CA ALA A 130 3.50 -12.02 0.70
C ALA A 130 4.92 -11.47 0.70
N LEU A 131 5.76 -11.92 -0.25
CA LEU A 131 7.14 -11.47 -0.40
C LEU A 131 7.19 -10.02 -0.91
N ASP A 132 6.46 -9.67 -1.97
CA ASP A 132 6.39 -8.30 -2.50
C ASP A 132 6.04 -7.27 -1.41
N SER A 133 5.04 -7.58 -0.58
CA SER A 133 4.67 -6.70 0.53
C SER A 133 5.75 -6.57 1.59
N ARG A 134 6.50 -7.65 1.88
CA ARG A 134 7.60 -7.62 2.84
C ARG A 134 8.79 -6.80 2.31
N LEU A 135 9.08 -6.90 1.02
CA LEU A 135 10.11 -6.09 0.38
C LEU A 135 9.71 -4.61 0.35
N LEU A 136 8.45 -4.30 0.08
CA LEU A 136 7.93 -2.93 0.16
C LEU A 136 7.98 -2.37 1.59
N GLU A 137 7.70 -3.18 2.62
CA GLU A 137 7.89 -2.78 4.02
C GLU A 137 9.37 -2.48 4.32
N ALA A 138 10.31 -3.33 3.85
CA ALA A 138 11.74 -3.06 3.98
C ALA A 138 12.19 -1.77 3.27
N MET A 139 11.64 -1.49 2.09
CA MET A 139 11.88 -0.22 1.39
C MET A 139 11.33 0.98 2.17
N ALA A 140 10.14 0.84 2.79
CA ALA A 140 9.57 1.87 3.65
C ALA A 140 10.42 2.13 4.91
N GLU A 141 11.07 1.09 5.43
CA GLU A 141 12.06 1.15 6.51
C GLU A 141 13.43 1.69 6.08
N ARG A 142 13.57 2.14 4.83
CA ARG A 142 14.81 2.70 4.25
C ARG A 142 15.96 1.70 4.18
N LYS A 143 15.68 0.40 4.07
CA LYS A 143 16.72 -0.58 3.75
C LYS A 143 17.32 -0.30 2.38
N THR A 144 18.59 -0.65 2.26
CA THR A 144 19.37 -0.48 1.03
C THR A 144 18.89 -1.44 -0.06
N VAL A 145 19.19 -1.12 -1.32
CA VAL A 145 18.86 -2.00 -2.45
C VAL A 145 19.50 -3.37 -2.27
N ALA A 146 20.74 -3.43 -1.78
CA ALA A 146 21.42 -4.69 -1.47
C ALA A 146 20.70 -5.51 -0.40
N GLU A 147 20.22 -4.88 0.67
CA GLU A 147 19.47 -5.58 1.73
C GLU A 147 18.12 -6.10 1.23
N VAL A 148 17.42 -5.31 0.41
CA VAL A 148 16.13 -5.72 -0.18
C VAL A 148 16.34 -6.89 -1.15
N GLU A 149 17.37 -6.84 -1.99
CA GLU A 149 17.74 -7.93 -2.89
C GLU A 149 18.12 -9.20 -2.11
N GLN A 150 18.95 -9.08 -1.09
CA GLN A 150 19.34 -10.20 -0.23
C GLN A 150 18.12 -10.83 0.45
N MET A 151 17.22 -10.02 1.01
CA MET A 151 15.97 -10.50 1.61
C MET A 151 15.10 -11.26 0.61
N ALA A 152 15.07 -10.82 -0.65
CA ALA A 152 14.32 -11.48 -1.71
C ALA A 152 14.92 -12.86 -2.02
N ILE A 153 16.23 -12.93 -2.29
CA ILE A 153 16.95 -14.16 -2.64
C ILE A 153 16.92 -15.18 -1.49
N GLU A 154 17.08 -14.72 -0.24
CA GLU A 154 17.00 -15.59 0.94
C GLU A 154 15.61 -16.19 1.15
N SER A 155 14.56 -15.45 0.78
CA SER A 155 13.17 -15.90 0.91
C SER A 155 12.77 -16.82 -0.25
N ASP A 156 13.19 -16.50 -1.46
CA ASP A 156 12.94 -17.26 -2.68
C ASP A 156 14.11 -17.07 -3.67
N PRO A 157 14.97 -18.07 -3.85
CA PRO A 157 16.07 -18.00 -4.82
C PRO A 157 15.64 -17.85 -6.27
N ALA A 158 14.38 -18.16 -6.59
CA ALA A 158 13.78 -17.99 -7.91
C ALA A 158 13.02 -16.66 -8.05
N PHE A 159 13.15 -15.75 -7.08
CA PHE A 159 12.45 -14.48 -7.09
C PHE A 159 12.80 -13.64 -8.32
N ASP A 160 11.77 -13.25 -9.06
CA ASP A 160 11.91 -12.40 -10.23
C ASP A 160 11.92 -10.92 -9.83
N VAL A 161 13.13 -10.40 -9.60
CA VAL A 161 13.37 -8.99 -9.25
C VAL A 161 12.86 -8.05 -10.34
N ILE A 162 12.96 -8.44 -11.62
CA ILE A 162 12.51 -7.60 -12.74
C ILE A 162 10.99 -7.47 -12.71
N ARG A 163 10.27 -8.57 -12.50
CA ARG A 163 8.81 -8.57 -12.32
C ARG A 163 8.38 -7.79 -11.09
N PHE A 164 9.13 -7.84 -10.00
CA PHE A 164 8.87 -7.02 -8.81
C PHE A 164 9.04 -5.52 -9.10
N LEU A 165 10.18 -5.11 -9.68
CA LEU A 165 10.46 -3.72 -10.04
C LEU A 165 9.43 -3.16 -11.02
N ALA A 166 9.06 -3.94 -12.04
CA ALA A 166 7.98 -3.57 -12.96
C ALA A 166 6.65 -3.36 -12.22
N SER A 167 6.30 -4.27 -11.31
CA SER A 167 5.05 -4.17 -10.54
C SER A 167 4.98 -2.89 -9.69
N ILE A 168 6.07 -2.52 -9.01
CA ILE A 168 6.08 -1.32 -8.16
C ILE A 168 6.09 -0.02 -8.97
N LEU A 169 6.66 -0.03 -10.18
CA LEU A 169 6.61 1.09 -11.12
C LEU A 169 5.20 1.26 -11.70
N ASP A 170 4.56 0.16 -12.13
CA ASP A 170 3.19 0.17 -12.66
C ASP A 170 2.19 0.62 -11.60
N LEU A 171 2.40 0.23 -10.34
CA LEU A 171 1.61 0.71 -9.20
C LEU A 171 1.97 2.14 -8.76
N ASN A 172 2.89 2.80 -9.46
CA ASN A 172 3.33 4.17 -9.19
C ASN A 172 3.79 4.37 -7.73
N LEU A 173 4.49 3.37 -7.17
CA LEU A 173 4.86 3.34 -5.75
C LEU A 173 6.17 4.06 -5.44
N LEU A 174 7.02 4.30 -6.44
CA LEU A 174 8.31 4.96 -6.26
C LEU A 174 8.19 6.48 -6.45
N ALA A 175 8.84 7.23 -5.55
CA ALA A 175 9.07 8.66 -5.64
C ALA A 175 10.51 9.00 -6.06
N GLY A 176 11.45 8.05 -5.93
CA GLY A 176 12.85 8.21 -6.33
C GLY A 176 13.77 7.24 -5.60
N VAL A 177 15.07 7.53 -5.63
CA VAL A 177 16.10 6.87 -4.81
C VAL A 177 16.95 7.89 -4.05
N ALA A 178 17.57 7.47 -2.96
CA ALA A 178 18.57 8.26 -2.27
C ALA A 178 19.87 7.50 -2.14
N VAL A 179 20.99 8.22 -2.29
CA VAL A 179 22.33 7.70 -2.04
C VAL A 179 22.78 8.11 -0.65
N GLU A 180 23.16 7.15 0.18
CA GLU A 180 23.85 7.42 1.43
C GLU A 180 25.26 7.95 1.13
N VAL A 181 25.49 9.19 1.55
CA VAL A 181 26.82 9.79 1.54
C VAL A 181 27.53 9.34 2.82
N PRO A 182 28.67 8.63 2.75
CA PRO A 182 29.41 8.27 3.95
C PRO A 182 29.83 9.55 4.67
N ALA A 183 29.71 9.52 6.00
CA ALA A 183 30.14 10.58 6.90
C ALA A 183 31.67 10.79 6.88
#